data_AF-A0A1I8MP61-F1
#
_entry.id   AF-A0A1I8MP61-F1
#
_cell.length_a   1.000
_cell.length_b   1.000
_cell.length_c   1.000
_cell.angle_alpha   90.00
_cell.angle_beta   90.00
_cell.angle_gamma   90.00
#
_symmetry.space_group_name_H-M   'P 1'
#
loop_
_entity.id
_entity.type
_entity.pdbx_description
1 polymer ?
#
loop_
_entity_poly.entity_id
_entity_poly.type
_entity_poly.pdbx_seq_one_letter_code
_entity_poly.pdbx_strand_id
1 'polypeptide(L)'
;MRSQTYQQFMRNMDQIIELLDDTESPNFDTDEVDENVECISSKMLNAMSNDVAKLKAKNVLDLIPKNKLTLLINYAMRNVYLAKNYSCGPDDDDEIVDDEVMEKILNAIEASLLVCNIYSTVSDLKFLQEDNIALIIKFLQFQLRETIFPSYDSVYTVKSVKKSDNRKKSKYYHNQHRNLQLLYSKVVELMKVFVMLFDKCIFVDTIVLPLSALSIEPFFVDNIETLQFVCLELVTTVSTNH
;
A
#
# COMPACT_ATOMS: atom_id res chain seq x y z
N MET A 1 -16.83 -24.87 15.63
CA MET A 1 -15.62 -24.30 16.28
C MET A 1 -15.03 -23.25 15.35
N ARG A 2 -14.79 -22.01 15.82
CA ARG A 2 -14.12 -20.99 14.99
C ARG A 2 -12.66 -21.41 14.76
N SER A 3 -12.15 -21.22 13.54
CA SER A 3 -10.77 -21.61 13.17
C SER A 3 -9.74 -20.88 14.07
N GLN A 4 -8.63 -21.54 14.40
CA GLN A 4 -7.52 -20.92 15.17
C GLN A 4 -7.07 -19.58 14.57
N THR A 5 -7.03 -19.49 13.23
CA THR A 5 -6.73 -18.24 12.51
C THR A 5 -7.74 -17.12 12.81
N TYR A 6 -9.03 -17.44 12.89
CA TYR A 6 -10.07 -16.45 13.21
C TYR A 6 -9.87 -15.92 14.62
N GLN A 7 -9.60 -16.81 15.59
CA GLN A 7 -9.38 -16.40 16.97
C GLN A 7 -8.13 -15.53 17.11
N GLN A 8 -7.06 -15.86 16.37
CA GLN A 8 -5.83 -15.06 16.36
C GLN A 8 -6.08 -13.67 15.75
N PHE A 9 -6.74 -13.60 14.60
CA PHE A 9 -7.09 -12.33 13.95
C PHE A 9 -7.91 -11.43 14.87
N MET A 10 -8.95 -11.97 15.52
CA MET A 10 -9.77 -11.21 16.46
C MET A 10 -8.96 -10.67 17.64
N ARG A 11 -8.03 -11.47 18.19
CA ARG A 11 -7.16 -11.02 19.29
C ARG A 11 -6.21 -9.90 18.85
N ASN A 12 -5.58 -10.04 17.70
CA ASN A 12 -4.68 -9.02 17.16
C ASN A 12 -5.46 -7.73 16.85
N MET A 13 -6.65 -7.84 16.27
CA MET A 13 -7.53 -6.70 16.02
C MET A 13 -7.94 -5.99 17.31
N ASP A 14 -8.33 -6.74 18.34
CA ASP A 14 -8.69 -6.18 19.64
C ASP A 14 -7.50 -5.44 20.29
N GLN A 15 -6.28 -5.99 20.17
CA GLN A 15 -5.06 -5.32 20.62
C GLN A 15 -4.79 -4.01 19.86
N ILE A 16 -4.96 -4.00 18.54
CA ILE A 16 -4.78 -2.78 17.74
C ILE A 16 -5.79 -1.71 18.16
N ILE A 17 -7.05 -2.10 18.33
CA ILE A 17 -8.11 -1.17 18.75
C ILE A 17 -7.81 -0.62 20.13
N GLU A 18 -7.48 -1.47 21.12
CA GLU A 18 -7.16 -1.03 22.48
C GLU A 18 -5.97 -0.06 22.53
N LEU A 19 -4.97 -0.25 21.68
CA LEU A 19 -3.80 0.62 21.62
C LEU A 19 -4.10 1.98 20.97
N LEU A 20 -5.01 2.04 20.00
CA LEU A 20 -5.22 3.23 19.17
C LEU A 20 -6.54 3.98 19.48
N ASP A 21 -7.48 3.40 20.22
CA ASP A 21 -8.79 4.03 20.51
C ASP A 21 -8.67 5.37 21.24
N ASP A 22 -7.67 5.50 22.11
CA ASP A 22 -7.44 6.70 22.91
C ASP A 22 -6.61 7.77 22.19
N THR A 23 -6.24 7.53 20.93
CA THR A 23 -5.34 8.40 20.13
C THR A 23 -6.13 9.25 19.13
N GLU A 24 -5.68 10.49 18.91
CA GLU A 24 -6.35 11.42 18.00
C GLU A 24 -6.37 10.89 16.56
N SER A 25 -7.53 11.00 15.89
CA SER A 25 -7.65 10.61 14.49
C SER A 25 -7.04 11.69 13.60
N PRO A 26 -6.15 11.34 12.65
CA PRO A 26 -5.66 12.31 11.69
C PRO A 26 -6.79 12.82 10.81
N ASN A 27 -6.67 14.06 10.35
CA ASN A 27 -7.52 14.60 9.30
C ASN A 27 -6.94 14.17 7.94
N PHE A 28 -7.54 13.16 7.32
CA PHE A 28 -7.08 12.59 6.05
C PHE A 28 -7.15 13.57 4.87
N ASP A 29 -7.92 14.67 4.98
CA ASP A 29 -8.14 15.64 3.92
C ASP A 29 -7.09 16.77 3.88
N THR A 30 -6.29 16.95 4.93
CA THR A 30 -5.23 17.97 4.94
C THR A 30 -4.00 17.49 4.18
N ASP A 31 -3.27 18.39 3.52
CA ASP A 31 -1.98 18.06 2.91
C ASP A 31 -0.83 18.05 3.94
N GLU A 32 -0.98 18.75 5.06
CA GLU A 32 -0.01 18.77 6.15
C GLU A 32 -0.07 17.45 6.95
N VAL A 33 1.02 16.67 6.94
CA VAL A 33 1.11 15.42 7.69
C VAL A 33 1.48 15.74 9.15
N ASP A 34 0.71 15.23 10.10
CA ASP A 34 1.17 15.16 11.49
C ASP A 34 2.05 13.92 11.65
N GLU A 35 3.33 14.14 11.90
CA GLU A 35 4.32 13.06 12.04
C GLU A 35 4.15 12.28 13.35
N ASN A 36 3.38 12.80 14.32
CA ASN A 36 3.15 12.15 15.61
C ASN A 36 1.98 11.16 15.60
N VAL A 37 1.35 10.93 14.43
CA VAL A 37 0.21 10.03 14.30
C VAL A 37 0.61 8.60 14.68
N GLU A 38 -0.07 8.06 15.69
CA GLU A 38 0.12 6.68 16.11
C GLU A 38 -0.43 5.71 15.07
N CYS A 39 0.46 4.81 14.61
CA CYS A 39 0.23 3.90 13.51
C CYS A 39 0.32 2.43 13.97
N ILE A 40 -0.24 1.53 13.15
CA ILE A 40 -0.09 0.08 13.40
C ILE A 40 1.36 -0.32 13.11
N SER A 41 1.99 -1.00 14.07
CA SER A 41 3.36 -1.51 13.91
C SER A 41 3.49 -2.48 12.73
N SER A 42 4.66 -2.49 12.07
CA SER A 42 4.98 -3.40 10.96
C SER A 42 4.67 -4.87 11.30
N LYS A 43 5.03 -5.31 12.51
CA LYS A 43 4.77 -6.68 12.98
C LYS A 43 3.28 -7.01 13.01
N MET A 44 2.45 -6.08 13.47
CA MET A 44 1.00 -6.29 13.54
C MET A 44 0.36 -6.22 12.16
N LEU A 45 0.76 -5.29 11.30
CA LEU A 45 0.30 -5.25 9.91
C LEU A 45 0.56 -6.58 9.19
N ASN A 46 1.79 -7.07 9.23
CA ASN A 46 2.16 -8.35 8.63
C ASN A 46 1.36 -9.53 9.21
N ALA A 47 1.13 -9.55 10.53
CA ALA A 47 0.31 -10.60 11.15
C ALA A 47 -1.14 -10.55 10.66
N MET A 48 -1.73 -9.35 10.60
CA MET A 48 -3.10 -9.12 10.15
C MET A 48 -3.28 -9.49 8.67
N SER A 49 -2.38 -9.07 7.78
CA SER A 49 -2.42 -9.42 6.36
C SER A 49 -2.34 -10.94 6.13
N ASN A 50 -1.43 -11.61 6.84
CA ASN A 50 -1.29 -13.07 6.77
C ASN A 50 -2.56 -13.80 7.25
N ASP A 51 -3.20 -13.29 8.30
CA ASP A 51 -4.46 -13.85 8.78
C ASP A 51 -5.61 -13.57 7.81
N VAL A 52 -5.71 -12.35 7.24
CA VAL A 52 -6.70 -12.00 6.21
C VAL A 52 -6.56 -12.89 4.99
N ALA A 53 -5.35 -13.14 4.48
CA ALA A 53 -5.15 -14.05 3.35
C ALA A 53 -5.69 -15.47 3.63
N LYS A 54 -5.45 -15.99 4.84
CA LYS A 54 -5.96 -17.31 5.27
C LYS A 54 -7.47 -17.32 5.51
N LEU A 55 -8.04 -16.22 6.00
CA LEU A 55 -9.47 -16.07 6.24
C LEU A 55 -10.24 -15.88 4.92
N LYS A 56 -9.65 -15.17 3.96
CA LYS A 56 -10.14 -15.01 2.58
C LYS A 56 -10.29 -16.35 1.90
N ALA A 57 -9.27 -17.21 1.96
CA ALA A 57 -9.33 -18.58 1.43
C ALA A 57 -10.44 -19.45 2.04
N LYS A 58 -10.97 -19.08 3.21
CA LYS A 58 -12.04 -19.79 3.92
C LYS A 58 -13.40 -19.10 3.83
N ASN A 59 -13.50 -17.92 3.20
CA ASN A 59 -14.72 -17.10 3.13
C ASN A 59 -15.38 -16.83 4.50
N VAL A 60 -14.57 -16.59 5.54
CA VAL A 60 -15.07 -16.37 6.92
C VAL A 60 -14.94 -14.92 7.42
N LEU A 61 -14.44 -14.01 6.59
CA LEU A 61 -14.27 -12.59 6.93
C LEU A 61 -15.61 -11.88 7.18
N ASP A 62 -16.68 -12.31 6.49
CA ASP A 62 -18.04 -11.78 6.69
C ASP A 62 -18.62 -12.06 8.09
N LEU A 63 -18.01 -12.98 8.86
CA LEU A 63 -18.44 -13.28 10.24
C LEU A 63 -17.90 -12.25 11.25
N ILE A 64 -16.98 -11.39 10.83
CA ILE A 64 -16.36 -10.40 11.69
C ILE A 64 -17.29 -9.18 11.82
N PRO A 65 -17.51 -8.65 13.04
CA PRO A 65 -18.33 -7.45 13.21
C PRO A 65 -17.81 -6.28 12.36
N LYS A 66 -18.68 -5.73 11.51
CA LYS A 66 -18.32 -4.65 10.57
C LYS A 66 -17.75 -3.42 11.27
N ASN A 67 -18.29 -3.06 12.43
CA ASN A 67 -17.77 -1.94 13.24
C ASN A 67 -16.29 -2.13 13.61
N LYS A 68 -15.87 -3.36 13.97
CA LYS A 68 -14.47 -3.65 14.27
C LYS A 68 -13.60 -3.61 13.01
N LEU A 69 -14.11 -4.10 11.88
CA LEU A 69 -13.41 -3.99 10.59
C LEU A 69 -13.24 -2.53 10.16
N THR A 70 -14.27 -1.69 10.33
CA THR A 70 -14.18 -0.25 10.05
C THR A 70 -13.11 0.41 10.90
N LEU A 71 -13.05 0.13 12.21
CA LEU A 71 -12.00 0.65 13.09
C LEU A 71 -10.61 0.20 12.62
N LEU A 72 -10.43 -1.09 12.35
CA LEU A 72 -9.17 -1.62 11.83
C LEU A 72 -8.73 -0.93 10.53
N ILE A 73 -9.66 -0.72 9.61
CA ILE A 73 -9.39 -0.02 8.34
C ILE A 73 -8.96 1.41 8.62
N ASN A 74 -9.70 2.15 9.45
CA ASN A 74 -9.36 3.53 9.80
C ASN A 74 -7.95 3.62 10.44
N TYR A 75 -7.62 2.69 11.34
CA TYR A 75 -6.29 2.63 11.94
C TYR A 75 -5.19 2.25 10.94
N ALA A 76 -5.46 1.34 10.00
CA ALA A 76 -4.51 1.00 8.94
C ALA A 76 -4.28 2.17 7.98
N MET A 77 -5.31 2.95 7.66
CA MET A 77 -5.19 4.14 6.81
C MET A 77 -4.27 5.20 7.41
N ARG A 78 -4.05 5.23 8.73
CA ARG A 78 -3.08 6.13 9.37
C ARG A 78 -1.64 5.91 8.87
N ASN A 79 -1.25 4.65 8.62
CA ASN A 79 0.05 4.35 8.03
C ASN A 79 0.17 4.94 6.61
N VAL A 80 -0.90 4.89 5.82
CA VAL A 80 -0.95 5.49 4.47
C VAL A 80 -0.88 7.01 4.55
N TYR A 81 -1.62 7.62 5.49
CA TYR A 81 -1.59 9.06 5.74
C TYR A 81 -0.19 9.55 6.11
N LEU A 82 0.49 8.86 7.02
CA LEU A 82 1.84 9.23 7.47
C LEU A 82 2.85 9.20 6.32
N ALA A 83 2.78 8.17 5.45
CA ALA A 83 3.74 8.00 4.37
C ALA A 83 3.35 8.68 3.05
N LYS A 84 2.25 9.44 3.00
CA LYS A 84 1.69 9.95 1.73
C LYS A 84 2.63 10.87 0.93
N ASN A 85 3.57 11.51 1.62
CA ASN A 85 4.56 12.44 1.04
C ASN A 85 6.01 11.96 1.22
N TYR A 86 6.21 10.72 1.67
CA TYR A 86 7.54 10.13 1.84
C TYR A 86 8.00 9.45 0.56
N SER A 87 9.22 9.70 0.14
CA SER A 87 9.84 9.09 -1.04
C SER A 87 11.28 8.73 -0.74
N CYS A 88 11.76 7.62 -1.29
CA CYS A 88 13.19 7.30 -1.31
C CYS A 88 13.70 7.45 -2.75
N GLY A 89 14.39 8.55 -3.03
CA GLY A 89 15.01 8.82 -4.32
C GLY A 89 16.50 8.42 -4.33
N PRO A 90 17.12 8.24 -5.51
CA PRO A 90 18.54 7.90 -5.62
C PRO A 90 19.50 9.05 -5.23
N ASP A 91 18.98 10.23 -4.91
CA ASP A 91 19.73 11.46 -4.67
C ASP A 91 19.85 11.85 -3.17
N ASP A 92 19.26 11.08 -2.24
CA ASP A 92 19.37 11.36 -0.81
C ASP A 92 20.70 10.84 -0.24
N ASP A 93 21.54 11.76 0.25
CA ASP A 93 22.89 11.48 0.77
C ASP A 93 22.88 10.95 2.24
N ASP A 94 21.71 10.92 2.89
CA ASP A 94 21.56 10.58 4.32
C ASP A 94 21.07 9.14 4.55
N GLU A 95 22.02 8.19 4.54
CA GLU A 95 21.77 6.73 4.55
C GLU A 95 20.83 6.19 5.65
N ILE A 96 20.77 6.83 6.82
CA ILE A 96 19.93 6.38 7.95
C ILE A 96 18.48 6.85 7.80
N VAL A 97 18.29 8.04 7.21
CA VAL A 97 16.97 8.64 7.02
C VAL A 97 16.20 7.86 5.96
N ASP A 98 16.89 7.42 4.90
CA ASP A 98 16.31 6.60 3.84
C ASP A 98 15.74 5.27 4.36
N ASP A 99 16.47 4.57 5.24
CA ASP A 99 16.00 3.27 5.76
C ASP A 99 14.73 3.43 6.62
N GLU A 100 14.63 4.48 7.43
CA GLU A 100 13.43 4.77 8.24
C GLU A 100 12.24 5.17 7.35
N VAL A 101 12.47 6.05 6.36
CA VAL A 101 11.47 6.49 5.39
C VAL A 101 10.96 5.30 4.59
N MET A 102 11.86 4.44 4.11
CA MET A 102 11.54 3.22 3.37
C MET A 102 10.70 2.26 4.22
N GLU A 103 11.00 2.11 5.51
CA GLU A 103 10.19 1.30 6.42
C GLU A 103 8.76 1.86 6.56
N LYS A 104 8.60 3.19 6.67
CA LYS A 104 7.28 3.84 6.70
C LYS A 104 6.50 3.62 5.40
N ILE A 105 7.15 3.72 4.24
CA ILE A 105 6.55 3.43 2.92
C ILE A 105 6.11 1.96 2.83
N LEU A 106 6.96 1.02 3.25
CA LEU A 106 6.63 -0.41 3.27
C LEU A 106 5.42 -0.71 4.18
N ASN A 107 5.37 -0.08 5.36
CA ASN A 107 4.25 -0.22 6.27
C ASN A 107 2.94 0.36 5.68
N ALA A 108 3.02 1.48 4.96
CA ALA A 108 1.87 2.07 4.28
C ALA A 108 1.34 1.20 3.14
N ILE A 109 2.21 0.58 2.35
CA ILE A 109 1.79 -0.37 1.31
C ILE A 109 1.21 -1.65 1.93
N GLU A 110 1.79 -2.16 3.02
CA GLU A 110 1.23 -3.32 3.73
C GLU A 110 -0.16 -3.01 4.32
N ALA A 111 -0.35 -1.80 4.85
CA ALA A 111 -1.66 -1.33 5.30
C ALA A 111 -2.66 -1.20 4.14
N SER A 112 -2.22 -0.68 2.98
CA SER A 112 -3.04 -0.60 1.78
C SER A 112 -3.51 -1.98 1.31
N LEU A 113 -2.59 -2.96 1.30
CA LEU A 113 -2.89 -4.35 1.00
C LEU A 113 -3.89 -4.95 1.99
N LEU A 114 -3.73 -4.70 3.28
CA LEU A 114 -4.66 -5.16 4.32
C LEU A 114 -6.07 -4.63 4.05
N VAL A 115 -6.20 -3.30 3.86
CA VAL A 115 -7.47 -2.62 3.61
C VAL A 115 -8.14 -3.15 2.33
N CYS A 116 -7.42 -3.16 1.21
CA CYS A 116 -7.96 -3.63 -0.06
C CYS A 116 -8.32 -5.12 -0.03
N ASN A 117 -7.55 -5.97 0.66
CA ASN A 117 -7.90 -7.37 0.80
C ASN A 117 -9.16 -7.58 1.64
N ILE A 118 -9.36 -6.80 2.72
CA ILE A 118 -10.61 -6.82 3.49
C ILE A 118 -11.78 -6.45 2.58
N TYR A 119 -11.71 -5.32 1.85
CA TYR A 119 -12.76 -4.90 0.92
C TYR A 119 -13.04 -5.93 -0.19
N SER A 120 -12.00 -6.56 -0.74
CA SER A 120 -12.16 -7.56 -1.80
C SER A 120 -12.92 -8.80 -1.30
N THR A 121 -12.80 -9.11 -0.01
CA THR A 121 -13.35 -10.33 0.57
C THR A 121 -14.76 -10.14 1.12
N VAL A 122 -15.05 -8.99 1.72
CA VAL A 122 -16.37 -8.72 2.32
C VAL A 122 -17.44 -8.72 1.22
N SER A 123 -18.55 -9.43 1.44
CA SER A 123 -19.62 -9.57 0.44
C SER A 123 -20.48 -8.32 0.30
N ASP A 124 -20.65 -7.55 1.38
CA ASP A 124 -21.42 -6.31 1.37
C ASP A 124 -20.63 -5.16 0.74
N LEU A 125 -20.93 -4.83 -0.51
CA LEU A 125 -20.25 -3.75 -1.24
C LEU A 125 -20.44 -2.38 -0.58
N LYS A 126 -21.53 -2.16 0.18
CA LYS A 126 -21.77 -0.89 0.89
C LYS A 126 -20.80 -0.64 2.04
N PHE A 127 -20.08 -1.67 2.46
CA PHE A 127 -19.03 -1.56 3.48
C PHE A 127 -17.75 -0.90 2.92
N LEU A 128 -17.55 -0.95 1.60
CA LEU A 128 -16.40 -0.33 0.96
C LEU A 128 -16.49 1.20 1.08
N GLN A 129 -15.42 1.83 1.57
CA GLN A 129 -15.31 3.29 1.61
C GLN A 129 -14.43 3.74 0.44
N GLU A 130 -15.06 4.40 -0.53
CA GLU A 130 -14.41 4.83 -1.77
C GLU A 130 -13.26 5.84 -1.53
N ASP A 131 -13.39 6.71 -0.54
CA ASP A 131 -12.36 7.68 -0.16
C ASP A 131 -11.04 7.00 0.23
N ASN A 132 -11.10 5.85 0.93
CA ASN A 132 -9.91 5.07 1.27
C ASN A 132 -9.21 4.54 0.01
N ILE A 133 -9.98 4.09 -0.99
CA ILE A 133 -9.43 3.61 -2.26
C ILE A 133 -8.79 4.77 -3.03
N ALA A 134 -9.43 5.94 -3.08
CA ALA A 134 -8.89 7.13 -3.72
C ALA A 134 -7.54 7.55 -3.10
N LEU A 135 -7.44 7.57 -1.77
CA LEU A 135 -6.21 7.89 -1.04
C LEU A 135 -5.10 6.87 -1.32
N ILE A 136 -5.41 5.58 -1.34
CA ILE A 136 -4.43 4.52 -1.66
C ILE A 136 -3.94 4.66 -3.10
N ILE A 137 -4.82 4.97 -4.07
CA ILE A 137 -4.42 5.19 -5.47
C ILE A 137 -3.48 6.39 -5.58
N LYS A 138 -3.81 7.51 -4.92
CA LYS A 138 -2.97 8.72 -4.90
C LYS A 138 -1.59 8.41 -4.32
N PHE A 139 -1.55 7.72 -3.18
CA PHE A 139 -0.30 7.27 -2.55
C PHE A 139 0.51 6.37 -3.49
N LEU A 140 -0.13 5.37 -4.11
CA LEU A 140 0.56 4.45 -5.00
C LEU A 140 1.13 5.14 -6.25
N GLN A 141 0.37 6.09 -6.83
CA GLN A 141 0.84 6.89 -7.96
C GLN A 141 2.10 7.68 -7.60
N PHE A 142 2.12 8.28 -6.41
CA PHE A 142 3.28 9.00 -5.91
C PHE A 142 4.50 8.07 -5.73
N GLN A 143 4.32 6.91 -5.09
CA GLN A 143 5.41 5.94 -4.90
C GLN A 143 5.96 5.37 -6.21
N LEU A 144 5.10 5.16 -7.21
CA LEU A 144 5.53 4.73 -8.53
C LEU A 144 6.47 5.76 -9.17
N ARG A 145 6.08 7.04 -9.16
CA ARG A 145 6.83 8.11 -9.81
C ARG A 145 8.10 8.52 -9.08
N GLU A 146 8.06 8.59 -7.75
CA GLU A 146 9.15 9.16 -6.96
C GLU A 146 10.12 8.11 -6.41
N THR A 147 9.72 6.84 -6.32
CA THR A 147 10.55 5.80 -5.69
C THR A 147 10.81 4.64 -6.64
N ILE A 148 9.79 4.07 -7.28
CA ILE A 148 9.97 2.88 -8.13
C ILE A 148 10.60 3.27 -9.48
N PHE A 149 9.99 4.15 -10.27
CA PHE A 149 10.46 4.43 -11.63
C PHE A 149 11.91 4.95 -11.67
N PRO A 150 12.33 5.91 -10.82
CA PRO A 150 13.72 6.39 -10.82
C PRO A 150 14.73 5.30 -10.45
N SER A 151 14.30 4.29 -9.67
CA SER A 151 15.18 3.21 -9.25
C SER A 151 15.36 2.10 -10.30
N TYR A 152 14.39 1.93 -11.21
CA TYR A 152 14.44 0.90 -12.27
C TYR A 152 14.84 1.47 -13.63
N ASP A 153 14.61 2.77 -13.87
CA ASP A 153 14.93 3.45 -15.11
C ASP A 153 15.51 4.85 -14.86
N SER A 154 16.79 5.01 -15.24
CA SER A 154 17.53 6.27 -15.11
C SER A 154 16.94 7.44 -15.90
N VAL A 155 16.06 7.21 -16.88
CA VAL A 155 15.33 8.28 -17.58
C VAL A 155 14.44 9.06 -16.61
N TYR A 156 13.97 8.41 -15.54
CA TYR A 156 13.10 8.98 -14.51
C TYR A 156 13.90 9.55 -13.33
N THR A 157 15.21 9.33 -13.27
CA THR A 157 16.06 10.06 -12.32
C THR A 157 16.17 11.52 -12.76
N VAL A 158 15.73 12.45 -11.90
CA VAL A 158 15.98 13.87 -12.11
C VAL A 158 17.48 14.05 -12.26
N LYS A 159 17.93 14.62 -13.38
CA LYS A 159 19.35 14.71 -13.78
C LYS A 159 20.19 15.50 -12.76
N SER A 160 20.56 14.89 -11.63
CA SER A 160 21.64 15.37 -10.78
C SER A 160 22.83 14.44 -10.97
N VAL A 161 23.50 14.58 -12.12
CA VAL A 161 24.78 13.91 -12.38
C VAL A 161 25.84 14.51 -11.45
N LYS A 162 25.89 14.05 -10.20
CA LYS A 162 27.05 14.21 -9.33
C LYS A 162 27.71 12.84 -9.18
N LYS A 163 28.73 12.63 -10.00
CA LYS A 163 29.75 11.59 -9.78
C LYS A 163 30.29 11.75 -8.37
N SER A 164 29.89 10.89 -7.43
CA SER A 164 30.56 10.74 -6.14
C SER A 164 31.10 9.32 -5.99
N ASP A 165 32.30 9.26 -5.42
CA ASP A 165 33.28 8.18 -5.56
C ASP A 165 32.82 6.81 -5.06
N ASN A 166 32.98 5.82 -5.92
CA ASN A 166 32.93 4.39 -5.60
C ASN A 166 34.05 4.04 -4.61
N ARG A 167 33.72 3.76 -3.32
CA ARG A 167 34.47 2.74 -2.52
C ARG A 167 34.00 2.40 -1.09
N LYS A 168 32.80 2.77 -0.61
CA LYS A 168 32.30 2.32 0.72
C LYS A 168 30.83 1.85 0.78
N LYS A 169 30.29 1.35 -0.34
CA LYS A 169 28.83 1.26 -0.57
C LYS A 169 28.24 -0.17 -0.74
N SER A 170 28.97 -1.26 -0.45
CA SER A 170 28.54 -2.61 -0.87
C SER A 170 27.41 -3.28 -0.07
N LYS A 171 27.28 -3.04 1.24
CA LYS A 171 26.21 -3.66 2.06
C LYS A 171 24.91 -2.85 2.07
N TYR A 172 25.01 -1.52 2.04
CA TYR A 172 23.86 -0.61 2.03
C TYR A 172 23.07 -0.71 0.73
N TYR A 173 23.75 -0.66 -0.43
CA TYR A 173 23.11 -0.87 -1.73
C TYR A 173 22.39 -2.21 -1.80
N HIS A 174 22.86 -3.25 -1.08
CA HIS A 174 22.17 -4.53 -1.03
C HIS A 174 20.88 -4.51 -0.20
N ASN A 175 20.85 -3.79 0.93
CA ASN A 175 19.65 -3.64 1.77
C ASN A 175 18.61 -2.71 1.13
N GLN A 176 19.04 -1.56 0.60
CA GLN A 176 18.21 -0.65 -0.20
C GLN A 176 17.57 -1.38 -1.38
N HIS A 177 18.37 -2.14 -2.15
CA HIS A 177 17.87 -2.92 -3.27
C HIS A 177 16.91 -4.04 -2.82
N ARG A 178 17.09 -4.62 -1.64
CA ARG A 178 16.15 -5.61 -1.07
C ARG A 178 14.83 -4.96 -0.66
N ASN A 179 14.85 -3.82 0.02
CA ASN A 179 13.64 -3.11 0.45
C ASN A 179 12.86 -2.56 -0.75
N LEU A 180 13.57 -2.05 -1.76
CA LEU A 180 12.98 -1.64 -3.03
C LEU A 180 12.34 -2.83 -3.76
N GLN A 181 13.01 -3.99 -3.82
CA GLN A 181 12.43 -5.19 -4.41
C GLN A 181 11.19 -5.67 -3.64
N LEU A 182 11.21 -5.56 -2.31
CA LEU A 182 10.05 -5.87 -1.48
C LEU A 182 8.89 -4.91 -1.76
N LEU A 183 9.15 -3.60 -1.84
CA LEU A 183 8.17 -2.59 -2.21
C LEU A 183 7.57 -2.89 -3.59
N TYR A 184 8.41 -3.14 -4.59
CA TYR A 184 7.97 -3.52 -5.93
C TYR A 184 7.05 -4.74 -5.91
N SER A 185 7.45 -5.81 -5.22
CA SER A 185 6.64 -7.03 -5.09
C SER A 185 5.28 -6.75 -4.45
N LYS A 186 5.24 -5.87 -3.44
CA LYS A 186 4.02 -5.50 -2.72
C LYS A 186 3.11 -4.59 -3.54
N VAL A 187 3.68 -3.70 -4.34
CA VAL A 187 2.94 -2.89 -5.33
C VAL A 187 2.30 -3.80 -6.39
N VAL A 188 3.03 -4.77 -6.92
CA VAL A 188 2.47 -5.76 -7.85
C VAL A 188 1.32 -6.54 -7.20
N GLU A 189 1.45 -6.95 -5.94
CA GLU A 189 0.37 -7.60 -5.19
C GLU A 189 -0.86 -6.68 -5.05
N LEU A 190 -0.66 -5.40 -4.72
CA LEU A 190 -1.73 -4.43 -4.56
C LEU A 190 -2.48 -4.19 -5.89
N MET A 191 -1.76 -4.10 -7.01
CA MET A 191 -2.35 -3.97 -8.33
C MET A 191 -3.23 -5.16 -8.69
N LYS A 192 -2.84 -6.39 -8.32
CA LYS A 192 -3.70 -7.58 -8.48
C LYS A 192 -4.96 -7.51 -7.61
N VAL A 193 -4.86 -6.93 -6.41
CA VAL A 193 -6.03 -6.70 -5.55
C VAL A 193 -6.96 -5.65 -6.16
N PHE A 194 -6.42 -4.61 -6.81
CA PHE A 194 -7.23 -3.66 -7.58
C PHE A 194 -7.95 -4.34 -8.74
N VAL A 195 -7.31 -5.23 -9.51
CA VAL A 195 -8.00 -6.00 -10.56
C VAL A 195 -9.24 -6.69 -9.97
N MET A 196 -9.08 -7.43 -8.86
CA MET A 196 -10.21 -8.10 -8.20
C MET A 196 -11.28 -7.13 -7.69
N LEU A 197 -10.90 -5.95 -7.19
CA LEU A 197 -11.85 -4.95 -6.68
C LEU A 197 -12.65 -4.29 -7.78
N PHE A 198 -12.00 -3.87 -8.87
CA PHE A 198 -12.63 -3.21 -10.02
C PHE A 198 -13.36 -4.18 -10.94
N ASP A 199 -13.10 -5.49 -10.80
CA ASP A 199 -13.96 -6.53 -11.38
C ASP A 199 -15.28 -6.67 -10.62
N LYS A 200 -15.23 -6.56 -9.28
CA LYS A 200 -16.38 -6.80 -8.39
C LYS A 200 -17.24 -5.56 -8.14
N CYS A 201 -16.65 -4.37 -8.15
CA CYS A 201 -17.29 -3.11 -7.75
C CYS A 201 -17.30 -2.10 -8.90
N ILE A 202 -18.37 -1.32 -8.99
CA ILE A 202 -18.46 -0.17 -9.89
C ILE A 202 -18.09 1.08 -9.10
N PHE A 203 -17.01 1.75 -9.48
CA PHE A 203 -16.54 2.99 -8.88
C PHE A 203 -16.93 4.22 -9.70
N VAL A 204 -16.92 5.40 -9.06
CA VAL A 204 -17.12 6.69 -9.75
C VAL A 204 -15.89 7.12 -10.55
N ASP A 205 -16.10 7.97 -11.56
CA ASP A 205 -15.04 8.47 -12.46
C ASP A 205 -13.87 9.13 -11.71
N THR A 206 -14.14 9.79 -10.58
CA THR A 206 -13.10 10.43 -9.76
C THR A 206 -12.10 9.43 -9.15
N ILE A 207 -12.42 8.12 -9.17
CA ILE A 207 -11.53 7.02 -8.77
C ILE A 207 -11.02 6.27 -10.00
N VAL A 208 -11.90 5.99 -10.96
CA VAL A 208 -11.56 5.24 -12.18
C VAL A 208 -10.51 5.98 -13.02
N LEU A 209 -10.62 7.30 -13.16
CA LEU A 209 -9.70 8.10 -13.98
C LEU A 209 -8.26 8.11 -13.41
N PRO A 210 -8.04 8.41 -12.10
CA PRO A 210 -6.70 8.28 -11.51
C PRO A 210 -6.12 6.86 -11.61
N LEU A 211 -6.93 5.82 -11.40
CA LEU A 211 -6.46 4.44 -11.51
C LEU A 211 -6.03 4.09 -12.94
N SER A 212 -6.81 4.56 -13.93
CA SER A 212 -6.49 4.34 -15.34
C SER A 212 -5.18 5.01 -15.71
N ALA A 213 -4.96 6.25 -15.26
CA ALA A 213 -3.68 6.94 -15.45
C ALA A 213 -2.52 6.17 -14.79
N LEU A 214 -2.69 5.77 -13.53
CA LEU A 214 -1.71 4.97 -12.77
C LEU A 214 -1.34 3.68 -13.51
N SER A 215 -2.31 3.01 -14.13
CA SER A 215 -2.11 1.73 -14.83
C SER A 215 -1.40 1.90 -16.18
N ILE A 216 -1.42 3.09 -16.77
CA ILE A 216 -0.77 3.35 -18.07
C ILE A 216 0.70 3.74 -17.88
N GLU A 217 1.04 4.46 -16.81
CA GLU A 217 2.40 4.96 -16.57
C GLU A 217 3.51 3.88 -16.63
N PRO A 218 3.35 2.67 -16.04
CA PRO A 218 4.38 1.63 -16.06
C PRO A 218 4.82 1.16 -17.47
N PHE A 219 4.00 1.34 -18.51
CA PHE A 219 4.36 0.93 -19.88
C PHE A 219 5.48 1.76 -20.49
N PHE A 220 5.83 2.89 -19.89
CA PHE A 220 6.90 3.79 -20.36
C PHE A 220 8.21 3.64 -19.58
N VAL A 221 8.32 2.63 -18.71
CA VAL A 221 9.45 2.43 -17.80
C VAL A 221 10.08 1.07 -18.09
N ASP A 222 11.40 1.03 -18.19
CA ASP A 222 12.13 -0.23 -18.43
C ASP A 222 12.25 -1.09 -17.15
N ASN A 223 12.51 -2.39 -17.32
CA ASN A 223 12.83 -3.36 -16.25
C ASN A 223 11.73 -3.59 -15.19
N ILE A 224 10.46 -3.34 -15.52
CA ILE A 224 9.32 -3.55 -14.60
C ILE A 224 8.20 -4.43 -15.21
N GLU A 225 8.57 -5.45 -15.98
CA GLU A 225 7.66 -6.25 -16.82
C GLU A 225 6.52 -6.92 -16.03
N THR A 226 6.80 -7.34 -14.79
CA THR A 226 5.77 -7.98 -13.95
C THR A 226 4.67 -6.99 -13.58
N LEU A 227 5.03 -5.73 -13.29
CA LEU A 227 4.08 -4.66 -13.01
C LEU A 227 3.31 -4.28 -14.27
N GLN A 228 3.99 -4.14 -15.41
CA GLN A 228 3.34 -3.86 -16.71
C GLN A 228 2.29 -4.91 -17.07
N PHE A 229 2.59 -6.19 -16.85
CA PHE A 229 1.64 -7.28 -17.10
C PHE A 229 0.37 -7.15 -16.27
N VAL A 230 0.50 -6.88 -14.96
CA VAL A 230 -0.68 -6.71 -14.08
C VAL A 230 -1.44 -5.43 -14.43
N CYS A 231 -0.74 -4.36 -14.82
CA CYS A 231 -1.37 -3.12 -15.25
C CYS A 231 -2.19 -3.31 -16.54
N LEU A 232 -1.74 -4.16 -17.47
CA LEU A 232 -2.52 -4.51 -18.66
C LEU A 232 -3.86 -5.17 -18.29
N GLU A 233 -3.81 -6.11 -17.34
CA GLU A 233 -5.01 -6.78 -16.82
C GLU A 233 -5.96 -5.77 -16.16
N LEU A 234 -5.43 -4.83 -15.39
CA LEU A 234 -6.21 -3.79 -14.73
C LEU A 234 -6.87 -2.83 -15.73
N VAL A 235 -6.12 -2.33 -16.73
CA VAL A 235 -6.68 -1.49 -17.80
C VAL A 235 -7.81 -2.21 -18.53
N THR A 236 -7.62 -3.50 -18.84
CA THR A 236 -8.63 -4.31 -19.52
C THR A 236 -9.89 -4.47 -18.66
N THR A 237 -9.71 -4.73 -17.37
CA THR A 237 -10.82 -4.89 -16.40
C THR A 237 -11.62 -3.60 -16.28
N VAL A 238 -10.93 -2.47 -16.06
CA VAL A 238 -11.55 -1.15 -15.98
C VAL A 238 -12.31 -0.83 -17.27
N SER A 239 -11.69 -1.02 -18.44
CA SER A 239 -12.33 -0.72 -19.74
C SER A 239 -13.51 -1.63 -20.09
N THR A 240 -13.61 -2.80 -19.44
CA THR A 240 -14.72 -3.74 -19.66
C THR A 240 -15.91 -3.40 -18.78
N ASN A 241 -15.65 -2.89 -17.56
CA ASN A 241 -16.67 -2.62 -16.55
C ASN A 241 -17.13 -1.16 -16.51
N HIS A 242 -16.39 -0.24 -17.14
CA HIS A 242 -16.65 1.20 -17.23
C HIS A 242 -16.52 1.69 -18.67
#